data_AF-A0A7C7RXB6-F1
#
_entry.id   AF-A0A7C7RXB6-F1
#
_cell.length_a   1.000
_cell.length_b   1.000
_cell.length_c   1.000
_cell.angle_alpha   90.00
_cell.angle_beta   90.00
_cell.angle_gamma   90.00
#
_symmetry.space_group_name_H-M   'P 1'
#
loop_
_entity.id
_entity.type
_entity.pdbx_description
1 polymer ?
#
loop_
_entity_poly.entity_id
_entity_poly.type
_entity_poly.pdbx_seq_one_letter_code
_entity_poly.pdbx_strand_id
1 'polypeptide(L)' 'MKPFKVKDCTLIAIATGVQAQNLRELREKVETVHPGSIYYHFWGGMLHSRFEEPEFNNDFAAWVRHALHDPVLAERLAVI' A
#
# COMPACT_ATOMS: atom_id res chain seq x y z
N MET A 1 -12.74 -26.32 25.99
CA MET A 1 -12.14 -25.16 25.31
C MET A 1 -12.07 -25.42 23.82
N LYS A 2 -12.34 -24.44 22.95
CA LYS A 2 -12.08 -24.57 21.52
C LYS A 2 -10.56 -24.35 21.27
N PRO A 3 -9.89 -25.17 20.45
CA PRO A 3 -8.47 -25.00 20.17
C PRO A 3 -8.23 -23.75 19.30
N PHE A 4 -7.10 -23.07 19.53
CA PHE A 4 -6.61 -22.01 18.65
C PHE A 4 -6.20 -22.62 17.31
N LYS A 5 -6.59 -21.99 16.20
CA LYS A 5 -6.27 -22.46 14.84
C LYS A 5 -5.35 -21.45 14.17
N VAL A 6 -4.13 -21.87 13.87
CA VAL A 6 -3.21 -21.13 13.00
C VAL A 6 -3.68 -21.29 11.55
N LYS A 7 -3.65 -20.21 10.79
CA LYS A 7 -4.00 -20.18 9.36
C LYS A 7 -2.96 -19.37 8.61
N ASP A 8 -2.72 -19.74 7.36
CA ASP A 8 -1.92 -18.99 6.40
C ASP A 8 -2.81 -18.42 5.28
N CYS A 9 -2.20 -17.57 4.45
CA CYS A 9 -2.78 -17.12 3.20
C CYS A 9 -1.67 -16.77 2.21
N THR A 10 -2.04 -16.66 0.94
CA THR A 10 -1.21 -16.07 -0.10
C THR A 10 -1.97 -14.87 -0.68
N LEU A 11 -1.26 -13.77 -0.89
CA LEU A 11 -1.83 -12.63 -1.59
C LEU A 11 -1.80 -12.87 -3.10
N ILE A 12 -2.93 -12.60 -3.74
CA ILE A 12 -3.04 -12.58 -5.20
C ILE A 12 -3.35 -11.15 -5.61
N ALA A 13 -2.39 -10.51 -6.27
CA ALA A 13 -2.58 -9.16 -6.80
C ALA A 13 -3.47 -9.22 -8.05
N ILE A 14 -4.51 -8.39 -8.09
CA ILE A 14 -5.41 -8.22 -9.23
C ILE A 14 -5.36 -6.75 -9.64
N ALA A 15 -5.10 -6.49 -10.91
CA ALA A 15 -5.11 -5.13 -11.44
C ALA A 15 -6.53 -4.56 -11.40
N THR A 16 -6.71 -3.42 -10.72
CA THR A 16 -8.02 -2.75 -10.58
C THR A 16 -8.37 -1.88 -11.79
N GLY A 17 -7.40 -1.58 -12.66
CA GLY A 17 -7.54 -0.59 -13.74
C GLY A 17 -7.62 0.85 -13.26
N VAL A 18 -7.50 1.10 -11.94
CA VAL A 18 -7.53 2.43 -11.34
C VAL A 18 -6.12 3.01 -11.33
N GLN A 19 -5.97 4.25 -11.77
CA GLN A 19 -4.71 4.96 -11.84
C GLN A 19 -4.87 6.39 -11.31
N ALA A 20 -3.78 6.95 -10.79
CA ALA A 20 -3.69 8.32 -10.34
C ALA A 20 -2.34 8.93 -10.76
N GLN A 21 -2.38 10.14 -11.32
CA GLN A 21 -1.21 10.88 -11.78
C GLN A 21 -0.79 12.00 -10.81
N ASN A 22 -1.64 12.33 -9.85
CA ASN A 22 -1.41 13.42 -8.88
C ASN A 22 -2.19 13.17 -7.58
N LEU A 23 -1.94 14.01 -6.56
CA LEU A 23 -2.55 13.87 -5.24
C LEU A 23 -4.07 14.02 -5.23
N ARG A 24 -4.63 14.84 -6.12
CA ARG A 24 -6.09 15.01 -6.23
C ARG A 24 -6.73 13.71 -6.70
N GLU A 25 -6.21 13.15 -7.80
CA GLU A 25 -6.66 11.88 -8.32
C GLU A 25 -6.45 10.76 -7.30
N LEU A 26 -5.29 10.71 -6.63
CA LEU A 26 -5.01 9.70 -5.61
C LEU A 26 -6.08 9.74 -4.50
N ARG A 27 -6.39 10.93 -3.97
CA ARG A 27 -7.44 11.10 -2.94
C ARG A 27 -8.79 10.59 -3.45
N GLU A 28 -9.22 11.04 -4.63
CA GLU A 28 -10.50 10.64 -5.22
C GLU A 28 -10.59 9.12 -5.47
N LYS A 29 -9.49 8.49 -5.90
CA LYS A 29 -9.45 7.05 -6.14
C LYS A 29 -9.39 6.24 -4.85
N VAL A 30 -8.64 6.68 -3.85
CA VAL A 30 -8.58 5.99 -2.54
C VAL A 30 -9.95 5.99 -1.85
N GLU A 31 -10.75 7.04 -2.02
CA GLU A 31 -12.12 7.11 -1.47
C GLU A 31 -13.09 6.10 -2.12
N THR A 32 -12.81 5.63 -3.34
CA THR A 32 -13.78 4.85 -4.14
C THR A 32 -13.28 3.45 -4.54
N VAL A 33 -11.98 3.19 -4.45
CA VAL A 33 -11.38 1.89 -4.81
C VAL A 33 -11.79 0.80 -3.82
N HIS A 34 -11.78 -0.45 -4.28
CA HIS A 34 -12.02 -1.59 -3.40
C HIS A 34 -11.02 -1.60 -2.21
N PRO A 35 -11.46 -1.82 -0.95
CA PRO A 35 -10.58 -1.77 0.22
C PRO A 35 -9.38 -2.71 0.17
N GLY A 36 -9.50 -3.83 -0.54
CA GLY A 36 -8.39 -4.76 -0.79
C GLY A 36 -7.21 -4.11 -1.55
N SER A 37 -7.45 -3.09 -2.37
CA SER A 37 -6.38 -2.34 -3.05
C SER A 37 -5.59 -1.50 -2.04
N ILE A 38 -6.28 -0.87 -1.08
CA ILE A 38 -5.64 -0.11 0.00
C ILE A 38 -4.83 -1.08 0.88
N TYR A 39 -5.44 -2.21 1.27
CA TYR A 39 -4.75 -3.24 2.04
C TYR A 39 -3.48 -3.73 1.34
N TYR A 40 -3.53 -3.99 0.03
CA TYR A 40 -2.38 -4.43 -0.74
C TYR A 40 -1.25 -3.38 -0.75
N HIS A 41 -1.56 -2.11 -1.05
CA HIS A 41 -0.55 -1.05 -1.12
C HIS A 41 -0.01 -0.61 0.25
N PHE A 42 -0.73 -0.89 1.33
CA PHE A 42 -0.32 -0.54 2.68
C PHE A 42 0.42 -1.67 3.39
N TRP A 43 -0.10 -2.90 3.28
CA TRP A 43 0.38 -4.05 4.06
C TRP A 43 0.90 -5.19 3.20
N GLY A 44 0.58 -5.21 1.90
CA GLY A 44 0.93 -6.30 1.00
C GLY A 44 2.44 -6.53 0.94
N GLY A 45 3.24 -5.48 1.05
CA GLY A 45 4.70 -5.58 1.11
C GLY A 45 5.24 -6.48 2.24
N MET A 46 4.55 -6.55 3.38
CA MET A 46 4.98 -7.38 4.52
C MET A 46 4.74 -8.88 4.31
N LEU A 47 3.83 -9.24 3.41
CA LEU A 47 3.50 -10.62 3.07
C LEU A 47 4.31 -11.15 1.90
N HIS A 48 5.05 -10.27 1.20
CA HIS A 48 5.99 -10.66 0.16
C HIS A 48 7.40 -10.75 0.73
N SER A 49 8.14 -11.79 0.33
CA SER A 49 9.58 -11.85 0.61
C SER A 49 10.28 -10.85 -0.30
N ARG A 50 10.62 -9.67 0.22
CA ARG A 50 11.44 -8.67 -0.47
C ARG A 50 12.89 -8.86 -0.06
N PHE A 51 13.81 -8.79 -1.03
CA PHE A 51 15.25 -8.92 -0.77
C PHE A 51 15.85 -7.66 -0.13
N GLU A 52 15.20 -6.50 -0.29
CA GLU A 52 15.63 -5.22 0.26
C GLU A 52 14.59 -4.68 1.26
N GLU A 53 15.08 -4.02 2.31
CA GLU A 53 14.24 -3.28 3.26
C GLU A 53 13.75 -2.00 2.57
N PRO A 54 12.43 -1.81 2.40
CA PRO A 54 11.92 -0.67 1.65
C PRO A 54 12.11 0.63 2.44
N GLU A 55 12.51 1.72 1.75
CA GLU A 55 12.64 3.07 2.33
C GLU A 55 11.34 3.52 3.02
N PHE A 56 10.19 3.06 2.50
CA PHE A 56 8.86 3.35 3.05
C PHE A 56 8.07 2.06 3.32
N ASN A 57 7.29 2.07 4.39
CA ASN A 57 6.45 0.95 4.82
C ASN A 57 5.21 0.74 3.94
N ASN A 58 4.81 1.73 3.14
CA ASN A 58 3.66 1.65 2.25
C ASN A 58 3.95 2.27 0.87
N ASP A 59 3.25 1.75 -0.15
CA ASP A 59 3.47 2.16 -1.54
C ASP A 59 3.02 3.61 -1.81
N PHE A 60 2.09 4.16 -1.01
CA PHE A 60 1.65 5.56 -1.18
C PHE A 60 2.76 6.55 -0.81
N ALA A 61 3.45 6.33 0.31
CA ALA A 61 4.59 7.13 0.73
C ALA A 61 5.74 7.01 -0.29
N ALA A 62 6.05 5.78 -0.74
CA ALA A 62 7.05 5.55 -1.78
C ALA A 62 6.70 6.27 -3.09
N TRP A 63 5.44 6.18 -3.53
CA TRP A 63 4.98 6.85 -4.76
C TRP A 63 5.10 8.37 -4.64
N VAL A 64 4.67 8.97 -3.53
CA VAL A 64 4.81 10.42 -3.32
C VAL A 64 6.28 10.86 -3.35
N ARG A 65 7.19 10.09 -2.71
CA ARG A 65 8.62 10.40 -2.73
C ARG A 65 9.19 10.37 -4.15
N HIS A 66 8.93 9.31 -4.89
CA HIS A 66 9.64 9.03 -6.14
C HIS A 66 8.96 9.64 -7.37
N ALA A 67 7.63 9.70 -7.41
CA ALA A 67 6.88 10.22 -8.55
C ALA A 67 6.56 11.72 -8.43
N LEU A 68 6.28 12.20 -7.22
CA LEU A 68 5.94 13.61 -6.99
C LEU A 68 7.09 14.43 -6.41
N HIS A 69 8.20 13.78 -6.02
CA HIS A 69 9.36 14.43 -5.42
C HIS A 69 9.02 15.29 -4.20
N ASP A 70 8.02 14.86 -3.41
CA ASP A 70 7.60 15.52 -2.17
C ASP A 70 8.02 14.69 -0.95
N PRO A 71 9.24 14.90 -0.42
CA PRO A 71 9.75 14.11 0.70
C PRO A 71 8.96 14.36 1.99
N VAL A 72 8.41 15.57 2.18
CA VAL A 72 7.67 15.93 3.40
C VAL A 72 6.35 15.17 3.46
N LEU A 73 5.60 15.13 2.35
CA LEU A 73 4.37 14.36 2.31
C LEU A 73 4.63 12.85 2.37
N ALA A 74 5.71 12.37 1.73
CA ALA A 74 6.10 10.97 1.82
C ALA A 74 6.34 10.54 3.27
N GLU A 75 7.12 11.30 4.04
CA GLU A 75 7.35 11.04 5.47
C GLU A 75 6.06 11.06 6.28
N ARG A 76 5.15 12.00 5.99
CA ARG A 76 3.85 12.07 6.66
C ARG A 76 2.95 10.87 6.34
N LEU A 77 3.03 10.32 5.14
CA LEU A 77 2.31 9.10 4.77
C LEU A 77 2.97 7.84 5.32
N ALA A 78 4.27 7.86 5.60
CA ALA A 78 5.01 6.73 6.14
C ALA A 78 4.67 6.44 7.62
N VAL A 79 4.21 7.45 8.36
CA VAL A 79 3.89 7.33 9.79
C VAL A 79 2.44 6.93 10.07
N ILE A 80 1.64 6.71 9.02
CA ILE A 80 0.29 6.13 9.13
C ILE A 80 0.44 4.63 9.41
#